data_AF-A0A5A7RRA2-F1
#
_entry.id   AF-A0A5A7RRA2-F1
#
_cell.length_a   1.000
_cell.length_b   1.000
_cell.length_c   1.000
_cell.angle_alpha   90.00
_cell.angle_beta   90.00
_cell.angle_gamma   90.00
#
_symmetry.space_group_name_H-M   'P 1'
#
loop_
_entity.id
_entity.type
_entity.pdbx_description
1 polymer ?
#
loop_
_entity_poly.entity_id
_entity_poly.type
_entity_poly.pdbx_seq_one_letter_code
_entity_poly.pdbx_strand_id
1 'polypeptide(L)'
;MKYDIKEFPGLYIGMGDIITDGKKIGECIFNLEIIIGGVKGIEAEGAFMEFTEGAINLSEEMKEMEFRMSGVISRDHEYYVTEFGCITNVILYPKFVVKNPMEILENITEEGEE
;
A
#
# COMPACT_ATOMS: atom_id res chain seq x y z
N MET A 1 -20.06 2.84 -0.75
CA MET A 1 -19.94 4.27 -0.38
C MET A 1 -19.01 4.96 -1.35
N LYS A 2 -19.12 6.28 -1.56
CA LYS A 2 -18.13 7.03 -2.33
C LYS A 2 -17.32 7.83 -1.31
N TYR A 3 -16.14 7.33 -0.93
CA TYR A 3 -15.27 7.94 0.07
C TYR A 3 -14.92 9.38 -0.31
N ASP A 4 -14.96 10.32 0.64
CA ASP A 4 -14.42 11.66 0.42
C ASP A 4 -12.90 11.62 0.59
N ILE A 5 -12.21 11.95 -0.49
CA ILE A 5 -10.76 12.05 -0.59
C ILE A 5 -10.12 12.90 0.52
N LYS A 6 -10.89 13.82 1.12
CA LYS A 6 -10.45 14.73 2.18
C LYS A 6 -10.35 14.07 3.55
N GLU A 7 -10.94 12.90 3.74
CA GLU A 7 -10.98 12.20 5.03
C GLU A 7 -9.81 11.21 5.19
N PHE A 8 -9.27 10.74 4.07
CA PHE A 8 -8.17 9.77 4.01
C PHE A 8 -6.72 10.30 4.05
N PRO A 9 -6.38 11.59 3.92
CA PRO A 9 -4.99 12.01 3.98
C PRO A 9 -4.41 11.79 5.38
N GLY A 10 -3.30 11.10 5.48
CA GLY A 10 -2.66 10.78 6.76
C GLY A 10 -1.70 9.60 6.69
N LEU A 11 -1.19 9.22 7.85
CA LEU A 11 -0.31 8.06 8.03
C LEU A 11 -1.13 6.88 8.53
N TYR A 12 -1.00 5.76 7.83
CA TYR A 12 -1.63 4.49 8.13
C TYR A 12 -0.56 3.45 8.47
N ILE A 13 -0.93 2.52 9.34
CA ILE A 13 -0.17 1.29 9.55
C ILE A 13 -0.96 0.17 8.90
N GLY A 14 -0.30 -0.66 8.11
CA GLY A 14 -0.92 -1.79 7.44
C GLY A 14 -0.16 -3.09 7.59
N MET A 15 -0.88 -4.18 7.34
CA MET A 15 -0.34 -5.52 7.17
C MET A 15 -0.98 -6.13 5.93
N GLY A 16 -0.17 -6.73 5.05
CA GLY A 16 -0.70 -7.25 3.80
C GLY A 16 0.22 -8.20 3.06
N ASP A 17 -0.41 -8.95 2.15
CA ASP A 17 0.22 -9.86 1.22
C ASP A 17 0.80 -9.08 0.03
N ILE A 18 2.01 -9.47 -0.36
CA ILE A 18 2.69 -8.98 -1.55
C ILE A 18 2.48 -10.02 -2.64
N ILE A 19 1.72 -9.63 -3.67
CA ILE A 19 1.28 -10.51 -4.75
C ILE A 19 1.91 -10.06 -6.07
N THR A 20 2.57 -10.98 -6.76
CA THR A 20 3.09 -10.78 -8.12
C THR A 20 2.71 -11.97 -8.99
N ASP A 21 2.33 -11.73 -10.26
CA ASP A 21 1.86 -12.77 -11.18
C ASP A 21 0.78 -13.71 -10.59
N GLY A 22 -0.09 -13.15 -9.74
CA GLY A 22 -1.16 -13.89 -9.06
C GLY A 22 -0.68 -14.83 -7.94
N LYS A 23 0.57 -14.72 -7.49
CA LYS A 23 1.13 -15.52 -6.40
C LYS A 23 1.58 -14.64 -5.23
N LYS A 24 1.23 -15.03 -4.00
CA LYS A 24 1.82 -14.46 -2.78
C LYS A 24 3.30 -14.81 -2.74
N ILE A 25 4.15 -13.79 -2.60
CA ILE A 25 5.61 -13.96 -2.45
C ILE A 25 6.11 -13.50 -1.08
N GLY A 26 5.26 -12.82 -0.32
CA GLY A 26 5.55 -12.42 1.04
C GLY A 26 4.36 -11.76 1.70
N GLU A 27 4.53 -11.48 2.98
CA GLU A 27 3.62 -10.75 3.84
C GLU A 27 4.44 -9.75 4.66
N CYS A 28 3.93 -8.54 4.83
CA CYS A 28 4.66 -7.49 5.52
C CYS A 28 3.76 -6.60 6.37
N ILE A 29 4.37 -6.02 7.41
CA ILE A 29 3.90 -4.81 8.07
C ILE A 29 4.51 -3.61 7.34
N PHE A 30 3.69 -2.60 7.04
CA PHE A 30 4.11 -1.41 6.32
C PHE A 30 3.49 -0.15 6.90
N ASN A 31 4.15 0.97 6.67
CA ASN A 31 3.54 2.30 6.80
C ASN A 31 3.06 2.75 5.42
N LEU A 32 1.93 3.45 5.37
CA LEU A 32 1.36 4.03 4.16
C LEU A 32 0.98 5.49 4.45
N GLU A 33 1.52 6.41 3.68
CA GLU A 33 1.17 7.82 3.74
C GLU A 33 0.33 8.18 2.53
N ILE A 34 -0.83 8.80 2.77
CA ILE A 34 -1.74 9.32 1.74
C ILE A 34 -1.74 10.85 1.84
N ILE A 35 -1.44 11.53 0.73
CA ILE A 35 -1.21 12.97 0.69
C ILE A 35 -2.10 13.63 -0.36
N ILE A 36 -2.70 14.78 -0.05
CA ILE A 36 -3.35 15.63 -1.05
C ILE A 36 -2.29 16.43 -1.80
N GLY A 37 -1.88 15.89 -2.94
CA GLY A 37 -0.87 16.50 -3.82
C GLY A 37 -1.42 17.67 -4.66
N GLY A 38 -1.99 18.71 -4.06
CA GLY A 38 -2.41 19.94 -4.75
C GLY A 38 -3.09 19.72 -6.12
N VAL A 39 -2.38 20.02 -7.22
CA VAL A 39 -2.87 19.89 -8.62
C VAL A 39 -3.01 18.43 -9.09
N LYS A 40 -2.33 17.47 -8.45
CA LYS A 40 -2.30 16.04 -8.82
C LYS A 40 -3.38 15.17 -8.16
N GLY A 41 -4.21 15.71 -7.27
CA GLY A 41 -5.34 14.98 -6.66
C GLY A 41 -4.96 14.19 -5.41
N ILE A 42 -4.21 13.09 -5.53
CA ILE A 42 -3.67 12.30 -4.41
C ILE A 42 -2.31 11.72 -4.79
N GLU A 43 -1.40 11.65 -3.83
CA GLU A 43 -0.19 10.81 -3.90
C GLU A 43 -0.20 9.83 -2.71
N ALA A 44 0.33 8.63 -2.90
CA ALA A 44 0.48 7.66 -1.83
C ALA A 44 1.81 6.90 -1.93
N GLU A 45 2.53 6.87 -0.82
CA GLU A 45 3.83 6.23 -0.68
C GLU A 45 3.85 5.39 0.59
N GLY A 46 4.60 4.30 0.59
CA GLY A 46 4.75 3.46 1.77
C GLY A 46 6.16 2.97 1.98
N ALA A 47 6.38 2.39 3.14
CA ALA A 47 7.66 1.77 3.52
C ALA A 47 7.41 0.44 4.21
N PHE A 48 8.15 -0.58 3.78
CA PHE A 48 8.17 -1.87 4.46
C PHE A 48 8.84 -1.70 5.83
N MET A 49 8.13 -2.12 6.88
CA MET A 49 8.64 -2.09 8.25
C MET A 49 9.21 -3.44 8.66
N GLU A 50 8.48 -4.51 8.34
CA GLU A 50 8.85 -5.89 8.67
C GLU A 50 8.24 -6.85 7.67
N PHE A 51 8.95 -7.91 7.30
CA PHE A 51 8.40 -9.05 6.56
C PHE A 51 8.10 -10.19 7.55
N THR A 52 6.85 -10.62 7.62
CA THR A 52 6.40 -11.72 8.49
C THR A 52 6.51 -13.06 7.76
N GLU A 53 6.40 -13.06 6.44
CA GLU A 53 6.62 -14.21 5.57
C GLU A 53 7.30 -13.77 4.26
N GLY A 54 8.22 -14.58 3.74
CA GLY A 54 8.91 -14.28 2.49
C GLY A 54 9.77 -13.01 2.54
N ALA A 55 10.15 -12.50 1.37
CA ALA A 55 10.90 -11.25 1.23
C ALA A 55 10.85 -10.75 -0.22
N ILE A 56 11.02 -9.44 -0.41
CA ILE A 56 11.31 -8.87 -1.71
C ILE A 56 12.81 -9.00 -2.00
N ASN A 57 13.15 -9.65 -3.12
CA ASN A 57 14.52 -9.76 -3.59
C ASN A 57 14.74 -8.85 -4.81
N LEU A 58 15.21 -7.64 -4.57
CA LEU A 58 15.66 -6.74 -5.64
C LEU A 58 17.13 -7.02 -5.95
N SER A 59 17.44 -7.23 -7.22
CA SER A 59 18.81 -7.40 -7.73
C SER A 59 19.12 -6.34 -8.77
N GLU A 60 20.39 -6.16 -9.14
CA GLU A 60 20.74 -5.25 -10.23
C GLU A 60 20.11 -5.66 -11.58
N GLU A 61 19.77 -6.94 -11.73
CA GLU A 61 19.05 -7.47 -12.90
C GLU A 61 17.55 -7.17 -12.84
N MET A 62 16.95 -7.18 -11.64
CA MET A 62 15.57 -6.79 -11.38
C MET A 62 15.53 -5.35 -10.87
N LYS A 63 15.72 -4.41 -11.80
CA LYS A 63 15.76 -2.98 -11.47
C LYS A 63 14.49 -2.48 -10.82
N GLU A 64 13.34 -3.05 -11.16
CA GLU A 64 12.03 -2.61 -10.72
C GLU A 64 11.11 -3.81 -10.51
N MET A 65 10.25 -3.70 -9.51
CA MET A 65 9.26 -4.71 -9.17
C MET A 65 7.89 -4.05 -9.06
N GLU A 66 6.95 -4.54 -9.86
CA GLU A 66 5.53 -4.26 -9.69
C GLU A 66 4.87 -5.38 -8.88
N PHE A 67 3.99 -4.99 -7.95
CA PHE A 67 3.26 -5.92 -7.11
C PHE A 67 1.90 -5.34 -6.72
N ARG A 68 0.99 -6.19 -6.26
CA ARG A 68 -0.23 -5.76 -5.57
C ARG A 68 -0.04 -5.98 -4.08
N MET A 69 -0.39 -4.97 -3.30
CA MET A 69 -0.54 -5.06 -1.85
C MET A 69 -2.01 -5.38 -1.59
N SER A 70 -2.31 -6.47 -0.88
CA SER A 70 -3.67 -6.84 -0.47
C SER A 70 -3.67 -7.05 1.04
N GLY A 71 -4.45 -6.28 1.78
CA GLY A 71 -4.40 -6.36 3.24
C GLY A 71 -5.23 -5.33 3.96
N VAL A 72 -4.87 -5.09 5.23
CA VAL A 72 -5.55 -4.15 6.11
C VAL A 72 -4.67 -2.93 6.29
N ILE A 73 -5.27 -1.74 6.19
CA ILE A 73 -4.68 -0.48 6.65
C ILE A 73 -5.51 0.07 7.81
N SER A 74 -4.87 0.75 8.75
CA SER A 74 -5.55 1.27 9.93
C SER A 74 -5.04 2.65 10.31
N ARG A 75 -5.95 3.46 10.85
CA ARG A 75 -5.70 4.81 11.36
C ARG A 75 -6.80 5.18 12.34
N ASP A 76 -6.44 5.83 13.45
CA ASP A 76 -7.37 6.49 14.38
C ASP A 76 -8.60 5.61 14.76
N HIS A 77 -8.35 4.39 15.22
CA HIS A 77 -9.33 3.35 15.60
C HIS A 77 -10.13 2.70 14.45
N GLU A 78 -9.95 3.16 13.23
CA GLU A 78 -10.57 2.59 12.04
C GLU A 78 -9.59 1.64 11.32
N TYR A 79 -10.14 0.61 10.70
CA TYR A 79 -9.40 -0.26 9.79
C TYR A 79 -10.17 -0.48 8.51
N TYR A 80 -9.43 -0.69 7.43
CA TYR A 80 -9.92 -0.81 6.07
C TYR A 80 -9.22 -1.99 5.40
N VAL A 81 -9.99 -2.92 4.86
CA VAL A 81 -9.47 -3.96 3.96
C VAL A 81 -9.40 -3.38 2.56
N THR A 82 -8.24 -3.42 1.91
CA THR A 82 -8.04 -2.84 0.59
C THR A 82 -6.96 -3.57 -0.21
N GLU A 83 -6.94 -3.30 -1.51
CA GLU A 83 -5.93 -3.83 -2.43
C GLU A 83 -5.53 -2.78 -3.46
N PHE A 84 -4.22 -2.60 -3.67
CA PHE A 84 -3.72 -1.56 -4.56
C PHE A 84 -2.39 -1.95 -5.23
N GLY A 85 -2.19 -1.47 -6.45
CA GLY A 85 -0.96 -1.68 -7.21
C GLY A 85 0.18 -0.79 -6.73
N CYS A 86 1.35 -1.39 -6.54
CA CYS A 86 2.56 -0.74 -6.04
C CYS A 86 3.76 -0.98 -6.96
N ILE A 87 4.76 -0.13 -6.80
CA ILE A 87 6.06 -0.26 -7.44
C ILE A 87 7.18 0.02 -6.44
N THR A 88 8.24 -0.77 -6.50
CA THR A 88 9.50 -0.52 -5.79
C THR A 88 10.68 -0.83 -6.71
N ASN A 89 11.85 -0.33 -6.37
CA ASN A 89 13.09 -0.57 -7.11
C ASN A 89 14.29 -0.45 -6.17
N VAL A 90 15.48 -0.79 -6.67
CA VAL A 90 16.73 -0.77 -5.88
C VAL A 90 17.05 0.60 -5.27
N ILE A 91 16.56 1.70 -5.85
CA ILE A 91 16.78 3.07 -5.33
C ILE A 91 15.75 3.43 -4.26
N LEU A 92 14.50 2.98 -4.43
CA LEU A 92 13.39 3.28 -3.52
C LEU A 92 13.43 2.40 -2.27
N TYR A 93 13.87 1.15 -2.38
CA TYR A 93 13.81 0.18 -1.30
C TYR A 93 14.46 0.70 0.00
N PRO A 94 13.80 0.59 1.18
CA PRO A 94 12.61 -0.21 1.49
C PRO A 94 11.26 0.48 1.25
N LYS A 95 11.21 1.54 0.42
CA LYS A 95 9.96 2.23 0.08
C LYS A 95 9.27 1.64 -1.15
N PHE A 96 7.99 1.91 -1.28
CA PHE A 96 7.19 1.67 -2.47
C PHE A 96 6.27 2.87 -2.76
N VAL A 97 5.87 3.01 -4.01
CA VAL A 97 4.91 4.03 -4.46
C VAL A 97 3.65 3.33 -4.93
N VAL A 98 2.49 3.87 -4.58
CA VAL A 98 1.21 3.37 -5.07
C VAL A 98 0.96 3.94 -6.48
N LYS A 99 0.80 3.06 -7.47
CA LYS A 99 0.68 3.44 -8.89
C LYS A 99 -0.58 4.27 -9.15
N ASN A 100 -1.67 3.89 -8.50
CA ASN A 100 -2.96 4.59 -8.56
C ASN A 100 -3.52 4.76 -7.15
N PRO A 101 -3.24 5.87 -6.46
CA PRO A 101 -3.67 6.09 -5.07
C PRO A 101 -5.19 5.99 -4.86
N MET A 102 -5.99 6.26 -5.90
CA MET A 102 -7.45 6.10 -5.82
C MET A 102 -7.88 4.64 -5.59
N GLU A 103 -7.10 3.65 -6.05
CA GLU A 103 -7.42 2.22 -5.85
C GLU A 103 -7.52 1.86 -4.37
N ILE A 104 -6.73 2.52 -3.51
CA ILE A 104 -6.80 2.32 -2.06
C ILE A 104 -8.24 2.55 -1.57
N LEU A 105 -8.87 3.63 -2.03
CA LEU A 105 -10.21 4.05 -1.62
C LEU A 105 -11.31 3.29 -2.36
N GLU A 106 -11.12 3.07 -3.67
CA GLU A 106 -12.10 2.39 -4.52
C GLU A 106 -12.29 0.92 -4.12
N ASN A 107 -11.25 0.30 -3.56
CA ASN A 107 -11.25 -1.13 -3.20
C ASN A 107 -11.50 -1.38 -1.71
N ILE A 108 -11.90 -0.39 -0.91
CA ILE A 108 -12.24 -0.62 0.50
C ILE A 108 -13.52 -1.46 0.59
N THR A 109 -13.42 -2.64 1.19
CA THR A 109 -14.54 -3.59 1.30
C THR A 109 -15.22 -3.62 2.67
N GLU A 110 -14.55 -3.25 3.76
CA GLU A 110 -15.11 -3.23 5.12
C GLU A 110 -14.52 -2.08 5.95
N GLU A 111 -15.39 -1.28 6.57
CA GLU A 111 -15.10 -0.44 7.74
C GLU A 111 -15.47 -1.28 8.98
N GLY A 112 -14.55 -1.46 9.91
CA GLY A 112 -14.88 -2.04 11.21
C GLY A 112 -15.70 -1.08 12.05
N GLU A 113 -17.03 -1.13 11.95
CA GLU A 113 -17.88 -0.60 13.01
C GLU A 113 -17.86 -1.59 14.19
N GLU A 114 -17.51 -1.11 15.40
CA GLU A 114 -17.60 -1.89 16.66
C GLU A 114 -19.03 -2.36 16.99
#